data_AF-A0A833DZG3-F1
#
_entry.id   AF-A0A833DZG3-F1
#
_cell.length_a   1.000
_cell.length_b   1.000
_cell.length_c   1.000
_cell.angle_alpha   90.00
_cell.angle_beta   90.00
_cell.angle_gamma   90.00
#
_symmetry.space_group_name_H-M   'P 1'
#
loop_
_entity.id
_entity.type
_entity.pdbx_description
1 polymer ?
#
loop_
_entity_poly.entity_id
_entity_poly.type
_entity_poly.pdbx_seq_one_letter_code
_entity_poly.pdbx_strand_id
1 'polypeptide(L)' 'RKLNEIGLETRGLGLMIGVDVDNAFEIVKRALEKGLVINATSERTLRLVPPLVIKREEIDYAIEILEEVIR' A
#
# COMPACT_ATOMS: atom_id res chain seq x y z
N ARG A 1 -1.23 -1.41 11.72
CA ARG A 1 -0.11 -1.08 12.65
C ARG A 1 1.24 -1.16 11.94
N LYS A 2 1.58 -2.27 11.24
CA LYS A 2 2.77 -2.36 10.37
C LYS A 2 2.99 -1.17 9.40
N LEU A 3 1.95 -0.69 8.72
CA LEU A 3 2.07 0.48 7.82
C LEU A 3 2.47 1.79 8.56
N ASN A 4 2.06 1.97 9.81
CA ASN A 4 2.46 3.13 10.60
C ASN A 4 3.90 2.97 11.12
N GLU A 5 4.37 1.73 11.30
CA GLU A 5 5.74 1.42 11.74
C GLU A 5 6.77 1.75 10.64
N ILE A 6 6.37 1.67 9.36
CA ILE A 6 7.18 2.13 8.21
C ILE A 6 7.01 3.63 7.93
N GLY A 7 6.41 4.40 8.84
CA GLY A 7 6.31 5.86 8.77
C GLY A 7 5.17 6.39 7.90
N LEU A 8 4.22 5.53 7.49
CA LEU A 8 3.10 5.96 6.66
C LEU A 8 1.87 6.28 7.50
N GLU A 9 1.25 7.42 7.23
CA GLU A 9 -0.02 7.78 7.84
C GLU A 9 -1.16 7.05 7.13
N THR A 10 -1.96 6.31 7.89
CA THR A 10 -3.04 5.47 7.35
C THR A 10 -4.41 5.92 7.82
N ARG A 11 -5.37 5.93 6.89
CA ARG A 11 -6.79 6.24 7.15
C ARG A 11 -7.68 5.19 6.50
N GLY A 12 -8.76 4.77 7.13
CA GLY A 12 -9.66 3.79 6.51
C GLY A 12 -10.48 2.99 7.51
N LEU A 13 -11.36 2.12 6.97
CA LEU A 13 -12.22 1.24 7.77
C LEU A 13 -12.23 -0.16 7.16
N GLY A 14 -12.02 -1.17 8.00
CA GLY A 14 -11.90 -2.56 7.56
C GLY A 14 -10.66 -2.76 6.67
N LEU A 15 -10.86 -3.31 5.47
CA LEU A 15 -9.79 -3.57 4.50
C LEU A 15 -9.58 -2.42 3.52
N MET A 16 -10.46 -1.42 3.48
CA MET A 16 -10.28 -0.24 2.63
C MET A 16 -9.40 0.77 3.36
N ILE A 17 -8.11 0.79 3.01
CA ILE A 17 -7.09 1.63 3.65
C ILE A 17 -6.51 2.61 2.64
N GLY A 18 -6.57 3.89 2.97
CA GLY A 18 -5.82 4.97 2.34
C GLY A 18 -4.50 5.21 3.07
N VAL A 19 -3.45 5.48 2.31
CA VAL A 19 -2.10 5.74 2.81
C VAL A 19 -1.59 7.01 2.17
N ASP A 20 -1.18 8.00 2.98
CA ASP A 20 -0.62 9.23 2.46
C ASP A 20 0.89 9.09 2.20
N VAL A 21 1.34 9.56 1.04
CA VAL A 21 2.71 9.47 0.51
C VAL A 21 3.04 10.71 -0.32
N ASP A 22 4.32 10.99 -0.59
CA ASP A 22 4.68 12.17 -1.39
C ASP A 22 4.54 11.98 -2.90
N ASN A 23 4.70 10.75 -3.41
CA ASN A 23 4.69 10.47 -4.84
C ASN A 23 3.99 9.14 -5.19
N ALA A 24 2.67 9.15 -5.06
CA ALA A 24 1.85 7.94 -5.18
C ALA A 24 1.93 7.28 -6.56
N PHE A 25 2.04 8.06 -7.65
CA PHE A 25 2.07 7.50 -9.01
C PHE A 25 3.35 6.71 -9.28
N GLU A 26 4.50 7.23 -8.84
CA GLU A 26 5.78 6.53 -8.96
C GLU A 26 5.78 5.24 -8.12
N ILE A 27 5.23 5.30 -6.90
CA ILE A 27 5.13 4.13 -6.02
C ILE A 27 4.23 3.05 -6.64
N VAL A 28 3.08 3.41 -7.22
CA VAL A 28 2.20 2.46 -7.92
C VAL A 28 2.94 1.77 -9.06
N LYS A 29 3.72 2.53 -9.85
CA LYS A 29 4.47 1.97 -10.98
C LYS A 29 5.52 0.97 -10.50
N ARG A 30 6.33 1.33 -9.49
CA ARG A 30 7.35 0.44 -8.91
C ARG A 30 6.74 -0.80 -8.24
N ALA A 31 5.62 -0.62 -7.53
CA ALA A 31 4.89 -1.72 -6.92
C ALA A 31 4.39 -2.71 -7.98
N LEU A 32 3.86 -2.20 -9.10
CA LEU A 32 3.40 -3.03 -10.21
C LEU A 32 4.54 -3.84 -10.85
N GLU A 33 5.71 -3.24 -11.03
CA GLU A 33 6.92 -3.93 -11.52
C GLU A 33 7.36 -5.08 -10.61
N LYS A 34 7.06 -4.99 -9.31
CA LYS A 34 7.31 -6.02 -8.30
C LYS A 34 6.14 -6.99 -8.10
N GLY A 35 5.06 -6.86 -8.87
CA GLY A 35 3.90 -7.75 -8.81
C GLY A 35 2.82 -7.35 -7.80
N LEU A 36 2.90 -6.16 -7.19
CA LEU A 36 1.89 -5.62 -6.29
C LEU A 36 0.97 -4.62 -7.03
N VAL A 37 -0.30 -4.98 -7.17
CA VAL A 37 -1.31 -4.12 -7.81
C VAL A 37 -1.99 -3.25 -6.76
N ILE A 38 -1.69 -1.95 -6.79
CA ILE A 38 -2.28 -0.93 -5.92
C ILE A 38 -2.71 0.28 -6.76
N ASN A 39 -3.56 1.13 -6.21
CA ASN A 39 -4.09 2.28 -6.94
C ASN A 39 -3.76 3.58 -6.21
N ALA A 40 -3.41 4.63 -6.95
CA ALA A 40 -3.28 5.99 -6.45
C ALA A 40 -4.58 6.75 -6.72
N THR A 41 -5.20 7.28 -5.67
CA THR A 41 -6.41 8.12 -5.78
C THR A 41 -6.08 9.58 -6.07
N SER A 42 -4.86 10.00 -5.75
CA SER A 42 -4.29 11.32 -6.01
C SER A 42 -2.78 11.20 -6.07
N GLU A 43 -2.07 12.29 -6.39
CA GLU A 43 -0.60 12.35 -6.36
C GLU A 43 0.00 12.00 -4.99
N ARG A 44 -0.79 12.14 -3.91
CA ARG A 44 -0.32 11.97 -2.53
C ARG A 44 -1.01 10.86 -1.73
N THR A 45 -1.91 10.09 -2.34
CA THR A 45 -2.68 9.08 -1.61
C THR A 45 -2.77 7.79 -2.38
N LEU A 46 -2.23 6.72 -1.77
CA LEU A 46 -2.42 5.33 -2.18
C LEU A 46 -3.68 4.74 -1.55
N ARG A 47 -4.33 3.83 -2.27
CA ARG A 47 -5.51 3.11 -1.83
C ARG A 47 -5.26 1.62 -1.93
N LEU A 48 -5.30 0.96 -0.78
CA LEU A 48 -5.21 -0.48 -0.60
C LEU A 48 -6.62 -1.02 -0.40
N VAL A 49 -7.10 -1.85 -1.33
CA VAL A 49 -8.39 -2.55 -1.22
C VAL A 49 -8.17 -4.01 -1.60
N PRO A 50 -7.70 -4.84 -0.67
CA PRO A 50 -7.57 -6.26 -0.90
C PRO A 50 -8.95 -6.95 -0.91
N PRO A 51 -9.04 -8.15 -1.50
CA PRO A 51 -10.27 -8.94 -1.45
C PRO A 51 -10.60 -9.37 -0.02
N LEU A 52 -11.88 -9.61 0.28
CA LEU A 52 -12.34 -10.00 1.63
C LEU A 52 -11.82 -11.37 2.09
N VAL A 53 -11.29 -12.17 1.16
CA VAL A 53 -10.74 -13.52 1.42
C VAL A 53 -9.22 -13.50 1.58
N ILE A 54 -8.58 -12.33 1.57
CA ILE A 54 -7.13 -12.20 1.67
C ILE A 54 -6.61 -12.79 2.99
N LYS A 55 -5.50 -13.50 2.91
CA LYS A 55 -4.80 -14.07 4.06
C LYS A 55 -3.79 -13.09 4.63
N ARG A 56 -3.42 -13.34 5.88
CA ARG A 56 -2.42 -12.53 6.58
C ARG A 56 -1.04 -12.59 5.91
N GLU A 57 -0.66 -13.75 5.37
CA GLU A 57 0.61 -13.94 4.67
C GLU A 57 0.68 -13.10 3.39
N GLU A 58 -0.44 -12.98 2.66
CA GLU A 58 -0.53 -12.14 1.45
C GLU A 58 -0.43 -10.65 1.80
N ILE A 59 -0.99 -10.23 2.93
CA ILE A 59 -0.84 -8.87 3.45
C ILE A 59 0.62 -8.60 3.82
N ASP A 60 1.27 -9.54 4.50
CA ASP A 60 2.67 -9.40 4.90
C ASP A 60 3.59 -9.28 3.68
N TYR A 61 3.37 -10.10 2.65
CA TYR A 61 4.09 -9.99 1.38
C TYR A 61 3.85 -8.66 0.66
N ALA A 62 2.60 -8.16 0.64
CA ALA A 62 2.30 -6.85 0.07
C ALA A 62 3.00 -5.70 0.82
N ILE A 63 3.11 -5.80 2.15
CA ILE A 63 3.83 -4.83 2.96
C ILE A 63 5.33 -4.86 2.69
N GLU A 64 5.93 -6.04 2.51
CA GLU A 64 7.35 -6.17 2.15
C GLU A 64 7.67 -5.48 0.83
N ILE A 65 6.85 -5.70 -0.21
CA ILE A 65 6.99 -4.99 -1.49
C ILE A 65 6.83 -3.49 -1.28
N LEU A 66 5.84 -3.07 -0.49
CA LEU A 66 5.56 -1.66 -0.25
C LEU A 66 6.72 -0.96 0.48
N GLU A 67 7.34 -1.62 1.46
CA GLU A 67 8.53 -1.10 2.16
C GLU A 67 9.71 -0.94 1.20
N GLU A 68 9.90 -1.89 0.28
CA GLU A 68 11.00 -1.83 -0.70
C GLU A 68 10.85 -0.69 -1.71
N VAL A 69 9.62 -0.37 -2.14
CA VAL A 69 9.38 0.70 -3.13
C VAL A 69 9.30 2.11 -2.54
N ILE A 70 9.08 2.21 -1.22
CA ILE A 70 8.99 3.48 -0.50
C ILE A 70 10.35 3.95 0.02
N ARG A 71 11.30 3.03 0.25
CA ARG A 71 12.71 3.37 0.47
C ARG A 71 13.35 3.96 -0.79
#